data_AF-A0A3C1ELL6-F1
#
_entry.id   AF-A0A3C1ELL6-F1
#
_cell.length_a   1.000
_cell.length_b   1.000
_cell.length_c   1.000
_cell.angle_alpha   90.00
_cell.angle_beta   90.00
_cell.angle_gamma   90.00
#
_symmetry.space_group_name_H-M   'P 1'
#
loop_
_entity.id
_entity.type
_entity.pdbx_description
1 polymer ?
#
loop_
_entity_poly.entity_id
_entity_poly.type
_entity_poly.pdbx_seq_one_letter_code
_entity_poly.pdbx_strand_id
1 'polypeptide(L)' 'MRTRPEALRFSMELDIGKLVPKGKPVEAAVCAVILTVKGKRSHWALAHSGPRPDFHRRVGFGLTLPGSPAAWRR' A
#
# COMPACT_ATOMS: atom_id res chain seq x y z
N MET A 1 -3.69 15.65 2.63
CA MET A 1 -2.84 15.37 3.82
C MET A 1 -3.32 16.22 4.98
N ARG A 2 -3.53 15.66 6.18
CA ARG A 2 -3.92 16.43 7.37
C ARG A 2 -2.97 16.11 8.52
N THR A 3 -2.40 17.15 9.12
CA THR A 3 -1.54 17.05 10.30
C THR A 3 -2.36 17.27 11.57
N ARG A 4 -1.99 16.58 12.63
CA ARG A 4 -2.39 16.79 14.03
C ARG A 4 -1.12 16.78 14.88
N PRO A 5 -1.13 17.30 16.11
CA PRO A 5 0.07 17.39 16.96
C PRO A 5 0.89 16.09 17.07
N GLU A 6 0.28 14.92 16.92
CA GLU A 6 0.97 13.61 16.98
C GLU A 6 0.63 12.63 15.84
N ALA A 7 -0.15 13.06 14.85
CA ALA A 7 -0.60 12.14 13.80
C ALA A 7 -0.55 12.78 12.41
N LEU A 8 -0.07 12.01 11.45
CA LEU A 8 -0.19 12.30 10.04
C LEU A 8 -1.30 11.42 9.46
N ARG A 9 -2.36 12.04 8.93
CA ARG A 9 -3.35 11.34 8.11
C ARG A 9 -3.07 11.58 6.64
N PHE A 10 -2.71 10.50 5.95
CA PHE A 10 -2.52 10.48 4.52
C PHE A 10 -3.65 9.68 3.86
N SER A 11 -4.16 10.21 2.75
CA SER A 11 -5.17 9.55 1.92
C SER A 11 -4.81 9.88 0.47
N MET A 12 -4.88 8.85 -0.37
CA MET A 12 -4.49 8.92 -1.77
C MET A 12 -5.41 8.01 -2.56
N GLU A 13 -5.74 8.46 -3.76
CA GLU A 13 -6.44 7.69 -4.77
C GLU A 13 -5.50 7.58 -5.98
N LEU A 14 -5.39 6.37 -6.54
CA LEU A 14 -4.52 6.08 -7.67
C LEU A 14 -5.31 5.29 -8.71
N ASP A 15 -5.31 5.76 -9.95
CA ASP A 15 -5.73 4.95 -11.10
C ASP A 15 -4.58 4.00 -11.47
N ILE A 16 -4.78 2.71 -11.17
CA ILE A 16 -3.83 1.64 -11.48
C ILE A 16 -4.18 0.90 -12.78
N GLY A 17 -5.22 1.28 -13.52
CA GLY A 17 -5.77 0.51 -14.64
C GLY A 17 -4.82 0.33 -15.83
N LYS A 18 -3.75 1.14 -15.92
CA LYS A 18 -2.66 0.96 -16.90
C LYS A 18 -1.48 0.13 -16.38
N LEU A 19 -1.42 -0.11 -15.07
CA LEU A 19 -0.34 -0.81 -14.39
C LEU A 19 -0.68 -2.27 -14.10
N VAL A 20 -1.96 -2.62 -14.05
CA VAL A 20 -2.44 -3.97 -13.72
C VAL A 20 -3.35 -4.52 -14.82
N PRO A 21 -3.34 -5.85 -15.06
CA PRO A 21 -4.25 -6.46 -16.03
C PRO A 21 -5.72 -6.23 -15.68
N LYS A 22 -6.52 -5.82 -16.67
CA LYS A 22 -7.97 -5.64 -16.50
C LYS A 22 -8.66 -6.95 -16.15
N GLY A 23 -9.70 -6.87 -15.32
CA GLY A 23 -10.56 -8.01 -14.98
C GLY A 23 -9.93 -9.08 -14.09
N LYS A 24 -8.66 -8.92 -13.68
CA LYS A 24 -8.01 -9.85 -12.74
C LYS A 24 -7.96 -9.22 -11.34
N PRO A 25 -8.14 -10.03 -10.26
CA PRO A 25 -7.83 -9.58 -8.92
C PRO A 25 -6.40 -9.08 -8.82
N VAL A 26 -6.20 -8.04 -8.02
CA VAL A 26 -4.88 -7.47 -7.77
C VAL A 26 -4.49 -7.80 -6.34
N GLU A 27 -3.37 -8.47 -6.17
CA GLU A 27 -2.73 -8.60 -4.87
C GLU A 27 -1.91 -7.34 -4.59
N ALA A 28 -2.06 -6.78 -3.38
CA ALA A 28 -1.39 -5.58 -2.96
C ALA A 28 -0.75 -5.76 -1.58
N ALA A 29 0.40 -5.12 -1.39
CA ALA A 29 1.00 -4.88 -0.09
C ALA A 29 0.85 -3.39 0.26
N VAL A 30 0.59 -3.08 1.52
CA VAL A 30 0.63 -1.71 2.04
C VAL A 30 1.77 -1.62 3.05
N CYS A 31 2.69 -0.70 2.78
CA CYS A 31 3.84 -0.45 3.62
C CYS A 31 4.07 1.05 3.82
N ALA A 32 4.77 1.39 4.90
CA ALA A 32 5.19 2.75 5.20
C ALA A 32 6.63 2.78 5.71
N VAL A 33 7.38 3.78 5.27
CA VAL A 33 8.67 4.15 5.84
C VAL A 33 8.52 5.52 6.46
N ILE A 34 8.79 5.62 7.75
CA ILE A 34 8.73 6.89 8.49
C ILE A 34 10.16 7.29 8.83
N LEU A 35 10.57 8.47 8.37
CA LEU A 35 11.81 9.14 8.77
C LEU A 35 11.45 10.38 9.57
N THR A 36 11.87 10.43 10.84
CA THR A 36 11.67 11.62 11.67
C THR A 36 12.71 12.70 11.34
N VAL A 37 12.41 13.95 11.69
CA VAL A 37 13.35 15.07 11.57
C VAL A 37 14.65 14.88 12.36
N LYS A 38 14.64 14.00 13.37
CA LYS A 38 15.82 13.59 14.15
C LYS A 38 16.57 12.41 13.54
N GLY A 39 16.21 11.99 12.31
CA GLY A 39 16.85 10.89 11.59
C GLY A 39 16.41 9.48 12.01
N LYS A 40 15.43 9.32 12.90
CA LYS A 40 14.95 7.98 13.29
C LYS A 40 14.12 7.40 12.16
N ARG A 41 14.49 6.20 11.70
CA ARG A 41 13.79 5.46 10.64
C ARG A 41 13.02 4.26 11.21
N SER A 42 11.79 4.08 10.77
CA SER A 42 10.99 2.88 11.06
C SER A 42 10.30 2.37 9.79
N HIS A 43 10.12 1.06 9.71
CA HIS A 43 9.50 0.37 8.57
C HIS A 43 8.27 -0.37 9.06
N TRP A 44 7.18 -0.24 8.34
CA TRP A 44 5.90 -0.83 8.67
C TRP A 44 5.34 -1.49 7.41
N ALA A 45 4.73 -2.66 7.58
CA ALA A 45 3.94 -3.31 6.55
C ALA A 45 2.71 -3.92 7.20
N LEU A 46 1.59 -3.96 6.47
CA LEU A 46 0.36 -4.58 6.96
C LEU A 46 0.55 -6.08 7.23
N ALA A 47 1.36 -6.75 6.40
CA ALA A 47 1.77 -8.13 6.57
C ALA A 47 3.23 -8.32 6.13
N HIS A 48 4.00 -9.08 6.90
CA HIS A 48 5.33 -9.57 6.53
C HIS A 48 5.69 -10.82 7.33
N SER A 49 6.47 -11.73 6.74
CA SER A 49 6.79 -13.03 7.37
C SER A 49 8.11 -13.05 8.14
N GLY A 50 8.94 -12.01 8.03
CA GLY A 50 10.23 -11.91 8.70
C GLY A 50 10.19 -11.05 9.97
N PRO A 51 11.31 -10.96 10.73
CA PRO A 51 11.42 -10.08 11.90
C PRO A 51 11.29 -8.59 11.56
N ARG A 52 11.49 -8.24 10.28
CA ARG A 52 11.32 -6.89 9.74
C ARG A 52 10.62 -6.95 8.39
N PRO A 53 9.94 -5.88 7.96
CA PRO A 53 9.35 -5.81 6.64
C PRO A 53 10.42 -5.88 5.54
N ASP A 54 10.21 -6.78 4.59
CA ASP A 54 10.85 -6.75 3.27
C ASP A 54 9.76 -6.51 2.23
N PHE A 55 9.74 -5.30 1.67
CA PHE A 55 8.66 -4.82 0.80
C PHE A 55 8.65 -5.49 -0.58
N HIS A 56 9.72 -6.21 -0.94
CA HIS A 56 9.84 -6.86 -2.25
C HIS A 56 9.37 -8.32 -2.21
N ARG A 57 9.14 -8.90 -1.03
CA ARG A 57 8.70 -10.29 -0.93
C ARG A 57 7.20 -10.40 -1.21
N ARG A 58 6.86 -11.22 -2.21
CA ARG A 58 5.47 -11.48 -2.61
C ARG A 58 4.58 -11.95 -1.47
N VAL A 59 5.13 -12.67 -0.49
CA VAL A 59 4.40 -13.13 0.70
C VAL A 59 3.78 -11.99 1.55
N GLY A 60 4.26 -10.75 1.39
CA GLY A 60 3.67 -9.58 2.06
C GLY A 60 2.43 -9.00 1.38
N PHE A 61 2.07 -9.48 0.18
CA PHE A 61 0.93 -8.97 -0.60
C PHE A 61 -0.39 -9.60 -0.14
N GLY A 62 -0.74 -9.38 1.12
CA GLY A 62 -1.88 -10.02 1.77
C GLY A 62 -3.26 -9.39 1.49
N LEU A 63 -3.33 -8.29 0.73
CA LEU A 63 -4.61 -7.68 0.35
C LEU A 63 -5.00 -8.12 -1.06
N THR A 64 -6.20 -8.64 -1.22
CA THR A 64 -6.79 -8.90 -2.53
C THR A 64 -7.81 -7.81 -2.86
N LEU A 65 -7.51 -7.00 -3.87
CA LEU A 65 -8.44 -6.03 -4.44
C LEU A 65 -9.20 -6.71 -5.57
N PRO A 66 -10.53 -6.56 -5.64
CA PRO A 66 -11.29 -7.11 -6.76
C PRO A 66 -10.81 -6.47 -8.06
N GLY A 67 -10.71 -7.28 -9.12
CA GLY A 67 -10.49 -6.74 -10.45
C GLY A 67 -11.60 -5.76 -10.79
N SER A 68 -11.26 -4.63 -11.39
CA SER A 68 -12.27 -3.75 -11.99
C SER A 68 -13.12 -4.61 -12.94
N PRO A 69 -14.46 -4.62 -12.80
CA PRO A 69 -15.34 -5.22 -13.79
C PRO A 69 -14.92 -4.70 -15.17
N ALA A 70 -14.92 -5.57 -16.19
CA ALA A 70 -14.52 -5.18 -17.55
C ALA A 70 -15.30 -3.97 -18.11
N ALA A 71 -16.39 -3.57 -17.45
CA ALA A 71 -17.10 -2.33 -17.68
C ALA A 71 -17.41 -1.63 -16.34
N TRP A 72 -16.66 -0.59 -15.98
CA TRP A 72 -17.29 0.56 -15.33
C TRP A 72 -18.04 1.31 -16.43
N ARG A 73 -19.34 1.00 -16.59
CA ARG A 73 -20.21 1.83 -17.43
C ARG A 73 -20.28 3.20 -16.75
N ARG A 74 -19.76 4.20 -17.46
CA ARG A 74 -20.19 5.58 -17.27
C ARG A 74 -21.68 5.68 -17.58
#